data_AF-X0VYK7-F1
#
_entry.id   AF-X0VYK7-F1
#
_cell.length_a   1.000
_cell.length_b   1.000
_cell.length_c   1.000
_cell.angle_alpha   90.00
_cell.angle_beta   90.00
_cell.angle_gamma   90.00
#
_symmetry.space_group_name_H-M   'P 1'
#
loop_
_entity.id
_entity.type
_entity.pdbx_description
1 polymer ?
#
loop_
_entity_poly.entity_id
_entity_poly.type
_entity_poly.pdbx_seq_one_letter_code
_entity_poly.pdbx_strand_id
1 'polypeptide(L)' 'IGDKIENLCNRHFYSNFQFLGNVGYDVRIHDAVLSKQIFIHRYPYTPPAIDINKIAEKIINNKQQVLLTEKIS' A
#
# COMPACT_ATOMS: atom_id res chain seq x y z
N ILE A 1 2.13 12.19 7.89
CA ILE A 1 0.67 12.44 8.11
C ILE A 1 -0.07 11.12 8.25
N GLY A 2 0.17 10.14 7.35
CA GLY A 2 -0.41 8.80 7.43
C GLY A 2 -0.33 8.14 8.80
N ASP A 3 0.86 8.09 9.42
CA ASP A 3 1.03 7.47 10.74
C ASP A 3 0.23 8.18 11.85
N LYS A 4 0.02 9.49 11.72
CA LYS A 4 -0.81 10.25 12.68
C LYS A 4 -2.30 9.89 12.53
N ILE A 5 -2.75 9.67 11.29
CA ILE A 5 -4.12 9.23 11.00
C ILE A 5 -4.32 7.80 11.52
N GLU A 6 -3.37 6.90 11.27
CA GLU A 6 -3.38 5.55 11.83
C GLU A 6 -3.55 5.58 13.36
N ASN A 7 -2.70 6.32 14.07
CA ASN A 7 -2.77 6.45 15.52
C ASN A 7 -4.11 7.00 16.02
N LEU A 8 -4.66 7.98 15.31
CA LEU A 8 -5.96 8.57 15.64
C LEU A 8 -7.09 7.55 15.47
N CYS A 9 -7.08 6.82 14.36
CA CYS A 9 -8.07 5.80 14.05
C CYS A 9 -8.00 4.63 15.05
N ASN A 10 -6.80 4.14 15.37
CA ASN A 10 -6.60 3.04 16.31
C ASN A 10 -7.05 3.43 17.73
N ARG A 11 -6.87 4.71 18.11
CA ARG A 11 -7.32 5.23 19.41
C ARG A 11 -8.84 5.33 19.51
N HIS A 12 -9.53 5.71 18.44
CA HIS A 12 -10.95 6.07 18.52
C HIS A 12 -11.92 5.02 17.98
N PHE A 13 -11.48 4.16 17.06
CA PHE A 13 -12.34 3.16 16.41
C PHE A 13 -12.08 1.73 16.91
N TYR A 14 -11.15 1.53 17.84
CA TYR A 14 -10.75 0.20 18.35
C TYR A 14 -10.49 -0.83 17.24
N SER A 15 -10.06 -0.34 16.07
CA SER A 15 -9.79 -1.14 14.87
C SER A 15 -8.31 -1.03 14.56
N ASN A 16 -7.72 -2.07 13.99
CA ASN A 16 -6.28 -2.11 13.70
C ASN A 16 -5.98 -1.56 12.31
N PHE A 17 -5.98 -0.24 12.17
CA PHE A 17 -5.50 0.42 10.97
C PHE A 17 -3.98 0.32 10.89
N GLN A 18 -3.48 0.20 9.67
CA GLN A 18 -2.05 0.20 9.37
C GLN A 18 -1.79 1.08 8.15
N PHE A 19 -0.94 2.08 8.31
CA PHE A 19 -0.49 2.94 7.24
C PHE A 19 0.59 2.23 6.42
N LEU A 20 0.27 1.96 5.16
CA LEU A 20 1.15 1.18 4.28
C LEU A 20 2.12 2.07 3.49
N GLY A 21 1.76 3.32 3.21
CA GLY A 21 2.63 4.26 2.50
C GLY A 21 1.84 5.34 1.79
N ASN A 22 2.58 6.20 1.08
CA ASN A 22 2.02 7.25 0.23
C ASN A 22 2.36 6.93 -1.23
N VAL A 23 1.42 7.19 -2.13
CA VAL A 23 1.66 7.09 -3.58
C VAL A 23 1.66 8.51 -4.14
N GLY A 24 2.79 8.91 -4.74
CA GLY A 24 2.90 10.23 -5.36
C GLY A 24 1.98 10.41 -6.57
N TYR A 25 1.62 11.66 -6.87
CA TYR A 25 0.95 11.99 -8.13
C TYR A 25 1.92 11.84 -9.30
N ASP A 26 1.43 11.29 -10.41
CA ASP A 26 2.14 11.23 -11.67
C ASP A 26 1.14 11.23 -12.83
N VAL A 27 1.32 12.15 -13.78
CA VAL A 27 0.43 12.32 -14.93
C VAL A 27 0.33 11.05 -15.79
N ARG A 28 1.37 10.21 -15.79
CA ARG A 28 1.41 8.96 -16.56
C ARG A 28 0.43 7.91 -16.04
N ILE A 29 -0.03 8.02 -14.80
CA ILE A 29 -1.08 7.15 -14.25
C ILE A 29 -2.38 7.36 -15.03
N HIS A 30 -2.72 8.62 -15.30
CA HIS A 30 -3.90 8.97 -16.10
C HIS A 30 -3.81 8.37 -17.52
N ASP A 31 -2.65 8.51 -18.17
CA ASP A 31 -2.44 7.96 -19.52
C ASP A 31 -2.52 6.43 -19.55
N ALA A 32 -1.98 5.76 -18.52
CA ALA A 32 -2.08 4.32 -18.37
C ALA A 32 -3.55 3.86 -18.23
N VAL A 33 -4.35 4.57 -17.42
CA VAL A 33 -5.78 4.30 -17.24
C VAL A 33 -6.55 4.45 -18.56
N LEU A 34 -6.38 5.57 -19.28
CA LEU A 34 -7.08 5.81 -20.54
C LEU A 34 -6.73 4.78 -21.61
N SER A 35 -5.46 4.37 -21.65
CA SER A 35 -4.98 3.34 -22.57
C SER A 35 -5.30 1.90 -22.15
N LYS A 36 -5.98 1.70 -21.01
CA LYS A 36 -6.30 0.39 -20.42
C LYS A 36 -5.06 -0.49 -20.19
N GLN A 37 -3.95 0.14 -19.83
CA GLN A 37 -2.68 -0.54 -19.52
C GLN A 37 -2.41 -0.52 -18.02
N ILE A 38 -1.80 -1.59 -17.51
CA ILE A 38 -1.39 -1.65 -16.11
C ILE A 38 -0.20 -0.70 -15.91
N PHE A 39 -0.43 0.37 -15.15
CA PHE A 39 0.56 1.45 -14.92
C PHE A 39 1.92 0.92 -14.48
N ILE A 40 1.96 0.03 -13.47
CA ILE A 40 3.22 -0.50 -12.92
C ILE A 40 4.01 -1.34 -13.93
N HIS A 41 3.35 -1.96 -14.92
CA HIS A 41 4.03 -2.71 -15.98
C HIS A 41 4.55 -1.77 -17.06
N ARG A 42 3.82 -0.70 -17.36
CA ARG A 42 4.17 0.28 -18.39
C ARG A 42 5.26 1.25 -17.95
N TYR A 43 5.27 1.62 -16.67
CA TYR A 43 6.18 2.62 -16.10
C TYR A 43 6.81 2.16 -14.76
N PRO A 44 7.51 1.01 -14.75
CA PRO A 44 7.99 0.37 -13.51
C PRO A 44 9.02 1.20 -12.73
N TYR A 45 9.72 2.11 -13.40
CA TYR A 45 10.79 2.94 -12.84
C TYR A 45 10.28 4.23 -12.17
N THR A 46 8.98 4.50 -12.23
CA THR A 46 8.43 5.76 -11.71
C THR A 46 8.28 5.72 -10.19
N PRO A 47 8.39 6.87 -9.49
CA PRO A 47 8.23 6.91 -8.05
C PRO A 47 6.92 6.26 -7.55
N PRO A 48 5.74 6.52 -8.15
CA PRO A 48 4.50 5.86 -7.71
C PRO A 48 4.50 4.35 -7.93
N ALA A 49 5.15 3.84 -8.99
CA ALA A 49 5.26 2.40 -9.21
C ALA A 49 6.13 1.75 -8.13
N ILE A 50 7.24 2.40 -7.74
CA ILE A 50 8.10 1.96 -6.64
C ILE A 50 7.33 2.02 -5.31
N ASP A 51 6.56 3.07 -5.06
CA ASP A 51 5.74 3.23 -3.86
C ASP A 51 4.68 2.11 -3.75
N ILE A 52 3.98 1.81 -4.84
CA ILE A 52 2.99 0.73 -4.91
C ILE A 52 3.66 -0.63 -4.64
N ASN A 53 4.85 -0.89 -5.19
CA ASN A 53 5.58 -2.13 -4.92
C ASN A 53 5.94 -2.27 -3.43
N LYS A 54 6.45 -1.21 -2.80
CA LYS A 54 6.74 -1.21 -1.35
C LYS A 54 5.48 -1.43 -0.50
N ILE A 55 4.35 -0.85 -0.91
CA ILE A 55 3.05 -1.08 -0.25
C ILE A 55 2.65 -2.56 -0.40
N ALA A 56 2.79 -3.14 -1.59
CA ALA A 56 2.48 -4.54 -1.85
C ALA A 56 3.36 -5.49 -1.01
N GLU A 57 4.66 -5.22 -0.92
CA GLU A 57 5.59 -5.97 -0.05
C GLU A 57 5.14 -5.96 1.41
N LYS A 58 4.74 -4.80 1.94
CA LYS A 58 4.19 -4.72 3.31
C LYS A 58 2.93 -5.55 3.48
N ILE A 59 2.00 -5.50 2.52
CA ILE A 59 0.76 -6.31 2.58
C ILE A 59 1.08 -7.81 2.62
N ILE A 60 2.00 -8.26 1.75
CA ILE A 60 2.40 -9.67 1.68
C ILE A 60 3.06 -10.10 3.00
N ASN A 61 3.98 -9.29 3.52
CA ASN A 61 4.69 -9.57 4.77
C ASN A 61 3.73 -9.59 5.97
N ASN A 62 2.77 -8.66 6.05
CA ASN A 62 1.75 -8.66 7.10
C ASN A 62 0.88 -9.92 7.04
N LYS A 63 0.49 -10.36 5.83
CA LYS A 63 -0.29 -11.59 5.66
C LYS A 63 0.48 -12.82 6.14
N GLN A 64 1.78 -12.89 5.88
CA GLN A 64 2.63 -13.97 6.40
C GLN A 64 2.69 -13.97 7.93
N GLN A 65 2.79 -12.80 8.56
CA GLN A 65 2.80 -12.71 10.03
C GLN A 65 1.49 -13.21 10.65
N VAL A 66 0.33 -12.81 10.11
CA VAL A 66 -0.98 -13.26 10.60
C VAL A 66 -1.11 -14.79 10.53
N LEU A 67 -0.74 -15.38 9.39
CA LEU A 67 -0.77 -16.84 9.21
C LEU A 67 0.18 -17.60 10.16
N LEU A 68 1.29 -16.99 10.57
CA LEU A 68 2.21 -17.60 11.53
C LEU A 68 1.62 -17.58 12.95
N THR A 69 1.00 -16.48 13.36
CA THR A 69 0.35 -16.37 14.68
C THR A 69 -0.85 -17.31 14.84
N GLU A 70 -1.60 -17.57 13.77
CA GLU A 70 -2.72 -18.54 13.77
C GLU A 70 -2.27 -20.00 13.89
N LYS A 71 -1.04 -20.34 13.50
CA LYS A 71 -0.51 -21.71 13.59
C LYS A 71 0.02 -22.08 14.98
N ILE A 72 0.22 -21.09 15.84
CA ILE A 72 0.83 -21.26 17.18
C ILE A 72 -0.23 -21.11 18.28
N SER A 73 -1.47 -20.75 17.92
CA SER A 73 -2.65 -20.70 18.80
C SER A 73 -3.49 -21.96 18.65
#